data_AF-A0A2A7BIN5-F1
#
_entry.id   AF-A0A2A7BIN5-F1
#
_cell.length_a   1.000
_cell.length_b   1.000
_cell.length_c   1.000
_cell.angle_alpha   90.00
_cell.angle_beta   90.00
_cell.angle_gamma   90.00
#
_symmetry.space_group_name_H-M   'P 1'
#
loop_
_entity.id
_entity.type
_entity.pdbx_description
1 polymer ?
#
loop_
_entity_poly.entity_id
_entity_poly.type
_entity_poly.pdbx_seq_one_letter_code
_entity_poly.pdbx_strand_id
1 'polypeptide(L)'
;VQDIANACPELSAIFAAHMHKLVKKEVVNDVIITEPDKYRTHISRIDLTFTKRDGKLVLKDKTATAIPVKNTDGTTVVSDPTLEDTLTPFHEYARGDANVVVAQLKGRSLVPENEIKGIPSVQIQETPLSDFFHEVMLYYSKADVVAHQIDNDNARLDVGPIKKKDIAYNYQYALGEITVYKVTGKDLKDYMEWAAGYFNSSRPGDVTVSFDKTRRASKYSTNDFFGGVKYEIDLTKPYGSRITNLRSIRTNKPIKTNDVMTLGMNAYRMEALQAKGGALEGRKFEQIWSSKQENAFGETGGTIRNLAITYLKEVKNGVYTPKVMHNWKITGVNTHSAEHKAVVDLVNKGILEIPKTEDGKYTNIASINTKDSITKEEIVALSQKANINPNQFKHIKTKGEFYKKLSKSVKKI
;
A
#
# COMPACT_ATOMS: atom_id res chain seq x y z
N VAL A 1 3.73 -17.85 -19.16
CA VAL A 1 3.32 -19.22 -19.55
C VAL A 1 3.18 -19.40 -21.06
N GLN A 2 2.98 -18.35 -21.87
CA GLN A 2 3.04 -18.49 -23.34
C GLN A 2 4.41 -18.96 -23.82
N ASP A 3 5.47 -18.46 -23.19
CA ASP A 3 6.86 -18.95 -23.33
C ASP A 3 6.98 -20.45 -23.10
N ILE A 4 6.36 -20.98 -22.02
CA ILE A 4 6.34 -22.42 -21.72
C ILE A 4 5.54 -23.19 -22.78
N ALA A 5 4.36 -22.70 -23.18
CA ALA A 5 3.55 -23.33 -24.22
C ALA A 5 4.29 -23.40 -25.58
N ASN A 6 5.06 -22.37 -25.93
CA ASN A 6 5.87 -22.37 -27.13
C ASN A 6 7.07 -23.32 -27.03
N ALA A 7 7.72 -23.39 -25.87
CA ALA A 7 8.89 -24.26 -25.64
C ALA A 7 8.52 -25.75 -25.50
N CYS A 8 7.30 -26.05 -25.06
CA CYS A 8 6.81 -27.40 -24.78
C CYS A 8 5.48 -27.69 -25.52
N PRO A 9 5.48 -27.78 -26.86
CA PRO A 9 4.27 -28.04 -27.68
C PRO A 9 3.55 -29.35 -27.34
N GLU A 10 4.22 -30.30 -26.71
CA GLU A 10 3.66 -31.60 -26.32
C GLU A 10 2.63 -31.50 -25.18
N LEU A 11 2.58 -30.36 -24.48
CA LEU A 11 1.59 -30.13 -23.43
C LEU A 11 0.18 -30.03 -24.03
N SER A 12 -0.77 -30.74 -23.44
CA SER A 12 -2.18 -30.59 -23.83
C SER A 12 -2.80 -29.31 -23.28
N ALA A 13 -2.40 -28.91 -22.06
CA ALA A 13 -2.87 -27.69 -21.42
C ALA A 13 -1.97 -27.22 -20.25
N ILE A 14 -2.17 -25.97 -19.84
CA ILE A 14 -1.55 -25.31 -18.68
C ILE A 14 -2.65 -24.65 -17.84
N PHE A 15 -2.72 -25.01 -16.55
CA PHE A 15 -3.41 -24.23 -15.53
C PHE A 15 -2.47 -23.13 -15.04
N ALA A 16 -2.68 -21.91 -15.52
CA ALA A 16 -1.91 -20.75 -15.12
C ALA A 16 -2.39 -20.17 -13.78
N ALA A 17 -1.53 -19.41 -13.13
CA ALA A 17 -1.77 -18.75 -11.84
C ALA A 17 -0.86 -17.52 -11.71
N HIS A 18 -0.77 -16.95 -10.51
CA HIS A 18 0.07 -15.80 -10.12
C HIS A 18 -0.38 -14.43 -10.67
N MET A 19 -0.83 -14.35 -11.92
CA MET A 19 -1.21 -13.07 -12.55
C MET A 19 -2.55 -12.50 -12.07
N HIS A 20 -3.38 -13.32 -11.42
CA HIS A 20 -4.70 -12.96 -10.93
C HIS A 20 -5.59 -12.41 -12.06
N LYS A 21 -5.63 -13.14 -13.18
CA LYS A 21 -6.44 -12.80 -14.37
C LYS A 21 -7.43 -13.89 -14.70
N LEU A 22 -8.61 -13.50 -15.18
CA LEU A 22 -9.56 -14.45 -15.74
C LEU A 22 -9.18 -14.78 -17.19
N VAL A 23 -8.63 -15.97 -17.40
CA VAL A 23 -8.38 -16.53 -18.74
C VAL A 23 -9.27 -17.76 -18.89
N LYS A 24 -10.43 -17.58 -19.54
CA LYS A 24 -11.40 -18.68 -19.73
C LYS A 24 -10.83 -19.80 -20.59
N LYS A 25 -10.22 -19.43 -21.72
CA LYS A 25 -9.53 -20.31 -22.66
C LYS A 25 -8.67 -19.43 -23.58
N GLU A 26 -7.39 -19.73 -23.64
CA GLU A 26 -6.46 -19.26 -24.66
C GLU A 26 -5.75 -20.48 -25.25
N VAL A 27 -5.30 -20.41 -26.50
CA VAL A 27 -4.56 -21.50 -27.15
C VAL A 27 -3.29 -20.93 -27.74
N VAL A 28 -2.15 -21.49 -27.35
CA VAL A 28 -0.82 -21.10 -27.84
C VAL A 28 -0.07 -22.37 -28.20
N ASN A 29 0.37 -22.49 -29.46
CA ASN A 29 1.06 -23.67 -29.97
C ASN A 29 0.30 -24.98 -29.70
N ASP A 30 -1.02 -24.95 -29.95
CA ASP A 30 -1.99 -26.01 -29.61
C ASP A 30 -2.15 -26.28 -28.09
N VAL A 31 -1.36 -25.69 -27.20
CA VAL A 31 -1.53 -25.83 -25.75
C VAL A 31 -2.68 -24.95 -25.26
N ILE A 32 -3.68 -25.53 -24.57
CA ILE A 32 -4.73 -24.75 -23.90
C ILE A 32 -4.16 -24.06 -22.65
N ILE A 33 -4.48 -22.80 -22.44
CA ILE A 33 -4.14 -22.04 -21.24
C ILE A 33 -5.43 -21.53 -20.58
N THR A 34 -5.53 -21.71 -19.26
CA THR A 34 -6.63 -21.17 -18.45
C THR A 34 -6.12 -20.65 -17.11
N GLU A 35 -6.75 -19.60 -16.57
CA GLU A 35 -6.47 -19.03 -15.25
C GLU A 35 -7.80 -18.60 -14.59
N PRO A 36 -8.09 -19.03 -13.35
CA PRO A 36 -9.38 -18.82 -12.70
C PRO A 36 -9.48 -17.48 -11.94
N ASP A 37 -8.73 -16.46 -12.36
CA ASP A 37 -8.63 -15.18 -11.66
C ASP A 37 -8.05 -15.33 -10.24
N LYS A 38 -8.73 -14.86 -9.18
CA LYS A 38 -8.24 -14.88 -7.80
C LYS A 38 -9.39 -15.03 -6.81
N TYR A 39 -9.06 -15.30 -5.55
CA TYR A 39 -10.01 -15.26 -4.43
C TYR A 39 -11.25 -16.14 -4.60
N ARG A 40 -11.11 -17.27 -5.32
CA ARG A 40 -12.19 -18.22 -5.61
C ARG A 40 -13.34 -17.60 -6.41
N THR A 41 -13.06 -16.66 -7.32
CA THR A 41 -14.11 -16.11 -8.20
C THR A 41 -14.53 -17.14 -9.26
N HIS A 42 -13.60 -17.95 -9.76
CA HIS A 42 -13.85 -18.99 -10.75
C HIS A 42 -13.11 -20.30 -10.45
N ILE A 43 -13.48 -21.36 -11.15
CA ILE A 43 -12.78 -22.64 -11.24
C ILE A 43 -12.44 -22.90 -12.71
N SER A 44 -11.18 -23.13 -13.03
CA SER A 44 -10.77 -23.54 -14.37
C SER A 44 -11.16 -24.99 -14.61
N ARG A 45 -11.84 -25.27 -15.72
CA ARG A 45 -12.21 -26.60 -16.18
C ARG A 45 -11.64 -26.85 -17.56
N ILE A 46 -10.98 -27.99 -17.73
CA ILE A 46 -10.49 -28.47 -19.01
C ILE A 46 -11.13 -29.83 -19.28
N ASP A 47 -11.81 -29.95 -20.41
CA ASP A 47 -12.39 -31.20 -20.87
C ASP A 47 -11.54 -31.76 -22.01
N LEU A 48 -11.04 -32.98 -21.84
CA LEU A 48 -10.23 -33.70 -22.82
C LEU A 48 -11.02 -34.91 -23.33
N THR A 49 -11.18 -35.00 -24.65
CA THR A 49 -11.85 -36.11 -25.30
C THR A 49 -10.82 -37.00 -25.98
N PHE A 50 -10.83 -38.30 -25.67
CA PHE A 50 -9.91 -39.29 -26.25
C PHE A 50 -10.64 -40.24 -27.20
N THR A 51 -9.92 -40.75 -28.19
CA THR A 51 -10.36 -41.86 -29.04
C THR A 51 -9.34 -43.00 -29.00
N LYS A 52 -9.77 -44.24 -29.18
CA LYS A 52 -8.87 -45.39 -29.19
C LYS A 52 -8.39 -45.65 -30.62
N ARG A 53 -7.08 -45.69 -30.85
CA ARG A 53 -6.42 -46.07 -32.12
C ARG A 53 -5.30 -47.04 -31.82
N ASP A 54 -5.27 -48.19 -32.49
CA ASP A 54 -4.24 -49.23 -32.34
C ASP A 54 -3.99 -49.64 -30.88
N GLY A 55 -5.07 -49.77 -30.11
CA GLY A 55 -5.01 -50.10 -28.68
C GLY A 55 -4.64 -48.94 -27.76
N LYS A 56 -4.24 -47.77 -28.27
CA LYS A 56 -3.82 -46.58 -27.50
C LYS A 56 -4.91 -45.51 -27.45
N LEU A 57 -4.98 -44.76 -26.34
CA LEU A 57 -5.80 -43.56 -26.25
C LEU A 57 -5.06 -42.40 -26.92
N VAL A 58 -5.70 -41.76 -27.88
CA VAL A 58 -5.21 -40.59 -28.61
C VAL A 58 -6.14 -39.43 -28.32
N LEU A 59 -5.59 -38.28 -27.91
CA LEU A 59 -6.37 -37.07 -27.68
C LEU A 59 -7.03 -36.65 -29.00
N LYS A 60 -8.36 -36.53 -29.00
CA LYS A 60 -9.19 -36.16 -30.16
C LYS A 60 -9.58 -34.69 -30.11
N ASP A 61 -9.98 -34.22 -28.94
CA ASP A 61 -10.47 -32.85 -28.75
C ASP A 61 -10.12 -32.34 -27.34
N LYS A 62 -9.97 -31.03 -27.21
CA LYS A 62 -9.72 -30.36 -25.94
C LYS A 62 -10.42 -29.01 -25.90
N THR A 63 -11.04 -28.71 -24.77
CA THR A 63 -11.61 -27.39 -24.52
C THR A 63 -11.45 -26.96 -23.08
N ALA A 64 -11.64 -25.66 -22.82
CA ALA A 64 -11.57 -25.09 -21.50
C ALA A 64 -12.68 -24.08 -21.27
N THR A 65 -13.11 -24.00 -20.01
CA THR A 65 -14.07 -23.02 -19.50
C THR A 65 -13.62 -22.54 -18.13
N ALA A 66 -14.14 -21.40 -17.69
CA ALA A 66 -14.04 -20.97 -16.30
C ALA A 66 -15.43 -20.93 -15.69
N ILE A 67 -15.64 -21.74 -14.66
CA ILE A 67 -16.92 -21.87 -13.96
C ILE A 67 -16.97 -20.79 -12.88
N PRO A 68 -17.90 -19.84 -12.94
CA PRO A 68 -18.00 -18.81 -11.91
C PRO A 68 -18.58 -19.39 -10.62
N VAL A 69 -18.02 -18.99 -9.48
CA VAL A 69 -18.57 -19.36 -8.16
C VAL A 69 -19.83 -18.53 -7.86
N LYS A 70 -19.90 -17.31 -8.40
CA LYS A 70 -21.08 -16.44 -8.37
C LYS A 70 -21.72 -16.36 -9.76
N ASN A 71 -22.97 -16.83 -9.87
CA ASN A 71 -23.76 -16.82 -11.09
C ASN A 71 -24.10 -15.39 -11.56
N THR A 72 -24.51 -15.27 -12.82
CA THR A 72 -24.86 -13.98 -13.45
C THR A 72 -26.08 -13.31 -12.83
N ASP A 73 -26.99 -14.08 -12.23
CA ASP A 73 -28.15 -13.60 -11.48
C ASP A 73 -27.79 -13.14 -10.05
N GLY A 74 -26.52 -13.24 -9.66
CA GLY A 74 -26.02 -12.86 -8.35
C GLY A 74 -26.04 -13.96 -7.29
N THR A 75 -26.65 -15.11 -7.58
CA THR A 75 -26.61 -16.28 -6.68
C THR A 75 -25.21 -16.89 -6.62
N THR A 76 -24.87 -17.58 -5.54
CA THR A 76 -23.60 -18.32 -5.40
C THR A 76 -23.90 -19.80 -5.42
N VAL A 77 -22.97 -20.61 -5.94
CA VAL A 77 -23.07 -22.07 -5.86
C VAL A 77 -23.32 -22.51 -4.43
N VAL A 78 -24.18 -23.53 -4.25
CA VAL A 78 -24.51 -24.07 -2.94
C VAL A 78 -23.24 -24.67 -2.34
N SER A 79 -22.93 -24.27 -1.11
CA SER A 79 -21.79 -24.78 -0.35
C SER A 79 -22.05 -26.22 0.11
N ASP A 80 -20.99 -27.02 0.23
CA ASP A 80 -21.10 -28.38 0.74
C ASP A 80 -21.24 -28.34 2.28
N PRO A 81 -22.40 -28.75 2.84
CA PRO A 81 -22.64 -28.68 4.28
C PRO A 81 -21.65 -29.54 5.08
N THR A 82 -21.17 -30.66 4.51
CA THR A 82 -20.18 -31.53 5.17
C THR A 82 -18.84 -30.80 5.31
N LEU A 83 -18.47 -30.02 4.28
CA LEU A 83 -17.25 -29.22 4.32
C LEU A 83 -17.39 -28.04 5.29
N GLU A 84 -18.57 -27.42 5.35
CA GLU A 84 -18.85 -26.37 6.33
C GLU A 84 -18.73 -26.88 7.76
N ASP A 85 -19.35 -28.02 8.09
CA ASP A 85 -19.25 -28.65 9.40
C ASP A 85 -17.80 -29.00 9.74
N THR A 86 -17.05 -29.56 8.77
CA THR A 86 -15.65 -29.90 8.93
C THR A 86 -14.78 -28.66 9.22
N LEU A 87 -15.06 -27.53 8.57
CA LEU A 87 -14.25 -26.31 8.67
C LEU A 87 -14.69 -25.37 9.79
N THR A 88 -15.89 -25.54 10.34
CA THR A 88 -16.47 -24.66 11.37
C THR A 88 -15.60 -24.53 12.62
N PRO A 89 -15.03 -25.60 13.20
CA PRO A 89 -14.15 -25.46 14.36
C PRO A 89 -12.93 -24.58 14.08
N PHE A 90 -12.34 -24.67 12.88
CA PHE A 90 -11.20 -23.86 12.48
C PHE A 90 -11.58 -22.40 12.23
N HIS A 91 -12.78 -22.17 11.66
CA HIS A 91 -13.33 -20.83 11.48
C HIS A 91 -13.54 -20.12 12.82
N GLU A 92 -14.16 -20.80 13.78
CA GLU A 92 -14.41 -20.24 15.10
C GLU A 92 -13.12 -20.02 15.90
N TYR A 93 -12.15 -20.94 15.79
CA TYR A 93 -10.81 -20.73 16.35
C TYR A 93 -10.14 -19.47 15.77
N ALA A 94 -10.11 -19.33 14.43
CA ALA A 94 -9.50 -18.17 13.78
C ALA A 94 -10.21 -16.86 14.14
N ARG A 95 -11.55 -16.87 14.25
CA ARG A 95 -12.33 -15.72 14.71
C ARG A 95 -12.04 -15.36 16.16
N GLY A 96 -11.94 -16.35 17.04
CA GLY A 96 -11.58 -16.17 18.44
C GLY A 96 -10.21 -15.54 18.57
N ASP A 97 -9.19 -16.13 17.94
CA ASP A 97 -7.81 -15.63 17.94
C ASP A 97 -7.72 -14.20 17.39
N ALA A 98 -8.34 -13.93 16.25
CA ALA A 98 -8.34 -12.59 15.63
C ALA A 98 -8.93 -11.50 16.56
N ASN A 99 -9.86 -11.86 17.44
CA ASN A 99 -10.53 -10.93 18.35
C ASN A 99 -9.91 -10.86 19.75
N VAL A 100 -8.83 -11.59 20.03
CA VAL A 100 -8.08 -11.47 21.30
C VAL A 100 -7.63 -10.02 21.49
N VAL A 101 -8.05 -9.43 22.60
CA VAL A 101 -7.61 -8.10 23.03
C VAL A 101 -6.18 -8.20 23.57
N VAL A 102 -5.30 -7.36 23.05
CA VAL A 102 -3.87 -7.35 23.38
C VAL A 102 -3.45 -6.12 24.19
N ALA A 103 -4.20 -5.02 24.08
CA ALA A 103 -4.02 -3.81 24.88
C ALA A 103 -5.25 -2.89 24.78
N GLN A 104 -5.24 -1.81 25.54
CA GLN A 104 -6.17 -0.70 25.46
C GLN A 104 -5.44 0.54 24.92
N LEU A 105 -5.92 1.09 23.79
CA LEU A 105 -5.49 2.39 23.28
C LEU A 105 -6.18 3.52 24.06
N LYS A 106 -5.43 4.53 24.49
CA LYS A 106 -5.92 5.74 25.15
C LYS A 106 -5.41 7.02 24.47
N GLY A 107 -6.10 8.14 24.72
CA GLY A 107 -5.68 9.47 24.27
C GLY A 107 -6.16 9.84 22.87
N ARG A 108 -5.70 9.14 21.83
CA ARG A 108 -6.07 9.43 20.43
C ARG A 108 -5.96 8.18 19.54
N SER A 109 -6.68 8.18 18.42
CA SER A 109 -6.51 7.19 17.35
C SER A 109 -5.10 7.26 16.76
N LEU A 110 -4.57 6.11 16.32
CA LEU A 110 -3.22 6.04 15.73
C LEU A 110 -3.17 6.53 14.30
N VAL A 111 -4.30 6.60 13.61
CA VAL A 111 -4.41 7.14 12.26
C VAL A 111 -5.42 8.29 12.31
N PRO A 112 -5.04 9.51 11.89
CA PRO A 112 -5.99 10.61 11.75
C PRO A 112 -6.92 10.37 10.56
N GLU A 113 -8.06 11.04 10.55
CA GLU A 113 -8.92 11.04 9.36
C GLU A 113 -8.20 11.61 8.14
N ASN A 114 -8.67 11.22 6.95
CA ASN A 114 -8.20 11.79 5.70
C ASN A 114 -8.75 13.20 5.55
N GLU A 115 -7.87 14.21 5.47
CA GLU A 115 -8.28 15.60 5.22
C GLU A 115 -9.03 15.71 3.89
N ILE A 116 -8.54 15.03 2.85
CA ILE A 116 -9.15 14.93 1.53
C ILE A 116 -9.57 13.49 1.29
N LYS A 117 -10.86 13.26 1.03
CA LYS A 117 -11.38 11.93 0.70
C LYS A 117 -10.62 11.33 -0.49
N GLY A 118 -10.02 10.16 -0.27
CA GLY A 118 -9.24 9.44 -1.27
C GLY A 118 -7.75 9.80 -1.29
N ILE A 119 -7.26 10.66 -0.40
CA ILE A 119 -5.84 10.86 -0.11
C ILE A 119 -5.54 10.31 1.29
N PRO A 120 -4.88 9.13 1.40
CA PRO A 120 -4.64 8.50 2.70
C PRO A 120 -3.64 9.29 3.56
N SER A 121 -4.08 9.79 4.72
CA SER A 121 -3.21 10.50 5.68
C SER A 121 -2.03 9.65 6.11
N VAL A 122 -2.24 8.33 6.28
CA VAL A 122 -1.18 7.38 6.63
C VAL A 122 -0.01 7.35 5.63
N GLN A 123 -0.24 7.75 4.38
CA GLN A 123 0.81 7.79 3.35
C GLN A 123 1.52 9.15 3.27
N ILE A 124 0.83 10.26 3.56
CA ILE A 124 1.32 11.62 3.26
C ILE A 124 1.80 12.41 4.48
N GLN A 125 1.60 11.88 5.69
CA GLN A 125 2.06 12.51 6.91
C GLN A 125 2.47 11.47 7.95
N GLU A 126 3.27 11.91 8.91
CA GLU A 126 3.58 11.12 10.10
C GLU A 126 2.31 10.83 10.90
N THR A 127 2.17 9.58 11.33
CA THR A 127 1.04 9.12 12.13
C THR A 127 1.53 8.39 13.37
N PRO A 128 0.77 8.44 14.49
CA PRO A 128 1.11 7.61 15.63
C PRO A 128 1.12 6.10 15.33
N LEU A 129 0.50 5.65 14.25
CA LEU A 129 0.58 4.26 13.78
C LEU A 129 1.97 3.91 13.24
N SER A 130 2.53 4.74 12.35
CA SER A 130 3.90 4.54 11.87
C SER A 130 4.90 4.63 13.03
N ASP A 131 4.69 5.58 13.95
CA ASP A 131 5.54 5.75 15.13
C ASP A 131 5.47 4.54 16.09
N PHE A 132 4.28 3.96 16.26
CA PHE A 132 4.11 2.72 17.03
C PHE A 132 4.96 1.58 16.46
N PHE A 133 4.94 1.36 15.14
CA PHE A 133 5.78 0.33 14.53
C PHE A 133 7.27 0.67 14.63
N HIS A 134 7.66 1.94 14.51
CA HIS A 134 9.03 2.36 14.77
C HIS A 134 9.46 2.05 16.22
N GLU A 135 8.61 2.34 17.22
CA GLU A 135 8.87 2.02 18.63
C GLU A 135 9.11 0.53 18.83
N VAL A 136 8.22 -0.31 18.30
CA VAL A 136 8.33 -1.78 18.38
C VAL A 136 9.63 -2.24 17.74
N MET A 137 9.90 -1.79 16.51
CA MET A 137 11.05 -2.25 15.75
C MET A 137 12.37 -1.82 16.38
N LEU A 138 12.50 -0.56 16.80
CA LEU A 138 13.69 -0.05 17.50
C LEU A 138 13.88 -0.75 18.85
N TYR A 139 12.79 -1.00 19.58
CA TYR A 139 12.85 -1.65 20.90
C TYR A 139 13.48 -3.05 20.82
N TYR A 140 13.05 -3.89 19.87
CA TYR A 140 13.58 -5.26 19.78
C TYR A 140 14.90 -5.36 19.02
N SER A 141 15.06 -4.62 17.93
CA SER A 141 16.26 -4.74 17.08
C SER A 141 17.48 -4.00 17.62
N LYS A 142 17.26 -2.99 18.48
CA LYS A 142 18.30 -2.03 18.92
C LYS A 142 19.02 -1.31 17.77
N ALA A 143 18.45 -1.33 16.57
CA ALA A 143 19.02 -0.67 15.40
C ALA A 143 19.02 0.86 15.58
N ASP A 144 19.91 1.54 14.87
CA ASP A 144 19.96 3.00 14.84
C ASP A 144 18.79 3.58 14.04
N VAL A 145 18.41 2.90 12.96
CA VAL A 145 17.31 3.25 12.07
C VAL A 145 16.47 2.02 11.79
N VAL A 146 15.16 2.18 11.65
CA VAL A 146 14.26 1.11 11.20
C VAL A 146 13.41 1.57 10.04
N ALA A 147 13.04 0.67 9.13
CA ALA A 147 12.20 0.98 7.98
C ALA A 147 11.05 -0.02 7.80
N HIS A 148 9.84 0.50 7.56
CA HIS A 148 8.67 -0.31 7.25
C HIS A 148 7.68 0.44 6.35
N GLN A 149 6.80 -0.31 5.68
CA GLN A 149 5.67 0.22 4.92
C GLN A 149 4.32 -0.07 5.58
N ILE A 150 3.31 0.73 5.21
CA ILE A 150 1.90 0.43 5.46
C ILE A 150 1.20 0.34 4.10
N ASP A 151 0.79 -0.88 3.75
CA ASP A 151 0.14 -1.18 2.46
C ASP A 151 -1.34 -0.76 2.44
N ASN A 152 -1.97 -0.69 3.61
CA ASN A 152 -3.39 -0.42 3.72
C ASN A 152 -3.68 1.08 3.76
N ASP A 153 -4.18 1.63 2.65
CA ASP A 153 -4.64 3.02 2.58
C ASP A 153 -5.82 3.35 3.49
N ASN A 154 -6.57 2.33 3.94
CA ASN A 154 -7.65 2.47 4.91
C ASN A 154 -7.20 2.12 6.33
N ALA A 155 -5.89 2.21 6.61
CA ALA A 155 -5.33 2.02 7.94
C ALA A 155 -6.15 2.79 8.98
N ARG A 156 -6.43 2.12 10.10
CA ARG A 156 -7.22 2.69 11.20
C ARG A 156 -6.90 1.94 12.49
N LEU A 157 -6.85 2.66 13.59
CA LEU A 157 -6.77 2.06 14.92
C LEU A 157 -7.28 3.11 15.92
N ASP A 158 -8.53 2.92 16.33
CA ASP A 158 -9.26 3.90 17.14
C ASP A 158 -9.07 3.67 18.63
N VAL A 159 -9.27 4.73 19.43
CA VAL A 159 -9.26 4.65 20.89
C VAL A 159 -10.21 3.55 21.35
N GLY A 160 -9.72 2.62 22.16
CA GLY A 160 -10.47 1.41 22.47
C GLY A 160 -9.58 0.18 22.65
N PRO A 161 -10.21 -1.01 22.79
CA PRO A 161 -9.49 -2.27 22.81
C PRO A 161 -8.74 -2.50 21.49
N ILE A 162 -7.44 -2.78 21.58
CA ILE A 162 -6.60 -3.21 20.47
C ILE A 162 -6.69 -4.74 20.39
N LYS A 163 -7.13 -5.28 19.25
CA LYS A 163 -7.20 -6.73 19.01
C LYS A 163 -6.10 -7.19 18.06
N LYS A 164 -5.77 -8.49 18.06
CA LYS A 164 -4.76 -9.07 17.13
C LYS A 164 -5.04 -8.69 15.66
N LYS A 165 -6.30 -8.75 15.23
CA LYS A 165 -6.70 -8.35 13.88
C LYS A 165 -6.44 -6.89 13.56
N ASP A 166 -6.46 -6.00 14.54
CA ASP A 166 -6.23 -4.57 14.31
C ASP A 166 -4.75 -4.31 13.98
N ILE A 167 -3.83 -5.07 14.59
CA ILE A 167 -2.41 -5.06 14.22
C ILE A 167 -2.23 -5.61 12.79
N ALA A 168 -2.87 -6.75 12.48
CA ALA A 168 -2.79 -7.38 11.16
C ALA A 168 -3.44 -6.54 10.04
N TYR A 169 -4.48 -5.77 10.36
CA TYR A 169 -5.17 -4.87 9.45
C TYR A 169 -4.27 -3.71 9.00
N ASN A 170 -3.40 -3.25 9.90
CA ASN A 170 -2.50 -2.12 9.64
C ASN A 170 -1.13 -2.55 9.09
N TYR A 171 -0.55 -3.67 9.54
CA TYR A 171 0.67 -4.24 8.96
C TYR A 171 0.34 -5.52 8.20
N GLN A 172 0.26 -5.48 6.87
CA GLN A 172 -0.31 -6.56 6.05
C GLN A 172 0.64 -7.72 5.75
N TYR A 173 1.94 -7.58 6.04
CA TYR A 173 2.94 -8.60 5.75
C TYR A 173 3.06 -9.62 6.90
N ALA A 174 2.41 -10.78 6.77
CA ALA A 174 2.25 -11.75 7.86
C ALA A 174 3.57 -12.32 8.39
N LEU A 175 4.53 -12.57 7.50
CA LEU A 175 5.82 -13.17 7.83
C LEU A 175 6.92 -12.12 8.04
N GLY A 176 6.56 -10.83 8.06
CA GLY A 176 7.53 -9.75 8.10
C GLY A 176 8.26 -9.69 9.41
N GLU A 177 9.56 -9.92 9.38
CA GLU A 177 10.48 -9.82 10.51
C GLU A 177 11.28 -8.52 10.49
N ILE A 178 12.11 -8.33 11.52
CA ILE A 178 13.11 -7.27 11.59
C ILE A 178 14.48 -7.92 11.44
N THR A 179 15.11 -7.68 10.29
CA THR A 179 16.48 -8.07 10.01
C THR A 179 17.35 -6.82 10.04
N VAL A 180 18.45 -6.87 10.80
CA VAL A 180 19.35 -5.75 11.03
C VAL A 180 20.58 -5.89 10.15
N TYR A 181 20.85 -4.85 9.38
CA TYR A 181 21.99 -4.78 8.46
C TYR A 181 22.93 -3.65 8.87
N LYS A 182 24.24 -3.86 8.66
CA LYS A 182 25.23 -2.79 8.71
C LYS A 182 25.16 -1.98 7.41
N VAL A 183 24.96 -0.68 7.52
CA VAL A 183 24.82 0.22 6.36
C VAL A 183 25.62 1.50 6.57
N THR A 184 25.94 2.19 5.47
CA THR A 184 26.47 3.56 5.51
C THR A 184 25.34 4.59 5.45
N GLY A 185 25.62 5.84 5.84
CA GLY A 185 24.69 6.94 5.64
C GLY A 185 24.32 7.17 4.16
N LYS A 186 25.21 6.82 3.22
CA LYS A 186 24.92 6.80 1.79
C LYS A 186 23.84 5.77 1.44
N ASP A 187 23.99 4.55 1.92
CA ASP A 187 23.03 3.46 1.65
C ASP A 187 21.66 3.81 2.21
N LEU A 188 21.61 4.33 3.44
CA LEU A 188 20.38 4.82 4.04
C LEU A 188 19.75 5.92 3.17
N LYS A 189 20.53 6.94 2.79
CA LYS A 189 20.00 8.04 1.98
C LYS A 189 19.48 7.57 0.62
N ASP A 190 20.21 6.68 -0.07
CA ASP A 190 19.78 6.15 -1.38
C ASP A 190 18.47 5.36 -1.25
N TYR A 191 18.31 4.57 -0.19
CA TYR A 191 17.05 3.88 0.11
C TYR A 191 15.91 4.85 0.43
N MET A 192 16.16 5.87 1.26
CA MET A 192 15.16 6.89 1.59
C MET A 192 14.73 7.68 0.35
N GLU A 193 15.66 8.00 -0.57
CA GLU A 193 15.35 8.67 -1.83
C GLU A 193 14.49 7.79 -2.75
N TRP A 194 14.76 6.47 -2.79
CA TRP A 194 13.91 5.51 -3.49
C TRP A 194 12.50 5.45 -2.91
N ALA A 195 12.36 5.44 -1.58
CA ALA A 195 11.06 5.46 -0.92
C ALA A 195 10.31 6.77 -1.22
N ALA A 196 11.01 7.91 -1.15
CA ALA A 196 10.47 9.21 -1.55
C ALA A 196 10.09 9.31 -3.03
N GLY A 197 10.57 8.40 -3.87
CA GLY A 197 10.12 8.19 -5.26
C GLY A 197 8.66 7.78 -5.39
N TYR A 198 8.01 7.38 -4.30
CA TYR A 198 6.57 7.15 -4.26
C TYR A 198 5.74 8.41 -4.54
N PHE A 199 6.29 9.59 -4.24
CA PHE A 199 5.62 10.88 -4.50
C PHE A 199 6.04 11.48 -5.85
N ASN A 200 5.17 12.26 -6.48
CA ASN A 200 5.58 13.10 -7.61
C ASN A 200 6.31 14.35 -7.10
N SER A 201 7.20 14.91 -7.93
CA SER A 201 7.72 16.25 -7.67
C SER A 201 6.59 17.28 -7.82
N SER A 202 6.59 18.30 -6.96
CA SER A 202 5.60 19.36 -7.00
C SER A 202 5.96 20.44 -8.02
N ARG A 203 4.93 21.16 -8.46
CA ARG A 203 5.01 22.33 -9.33
C ARG A 203 4.41 23.54 -8.61
N PRO A 204 4.79 24.78 -8.97
CA PRO A 204 4.13 25.97 -8.46
C PRO A 204 2.62 25.90 -8.67
N GLY A 205 1.84 26.11 -7.61
CA GLY A 205 0.38 26.02 -7.64
C GLY A 205 -0.19 24.68 -7.20
N ASP A 206 0.64 23.66 -6.98
CA ASP A 206 0.18 22.39 -6.42
C ASP A 206 -0.31 22.55 -4.98
N VAL A 207 -1.51 22.04 -4.72
CA VAL A 207 -2.15 22.09 -3.41
C VAL A 207 -2.44 20.71 -2.84
N THR A 208 -2.14 19.61 -3.54
CA THR A 208 -2.21 18.26 -2.97
C THR A 208 -0.89 17.54 -3.20
N VAL A 209 -0.41 16.79 -2.19
CA VAL A 209 0.65 15.80 -2.41
C VAL A 209 0.09 14.78 -3.40
N SER A 210 0.90 14.23 -4.31
CA SER A 210 0.44 13.20 -5.25
C SER A 210 1.46 12.07 -5.41
N PHE A 211 1.00 10.92 -5.90
CA PHE A 211 1.77 9.69 -5.97
C PHE A 211 2.21 9.37 -7.40
N ASP A 212 3.41 8.83 -7.55
CA ASP A 212 3.84 8.25 -8.83
C ASP A 212 2.88 7.13 -9.24
N LYS A 213 2.34 7.19 -10.46
CA LYS A 213 1.29 6.29 -10.94
C LYS A 213 1.73 4.82 -10.89
N THR A 214 2.97 4.52 -11.27
CA THR A 214 3.50 3.15 -11.34
C THR A 214 3.74 2.60 -9.95
N ARG A 215 4.37 3.41 -9.08
CA ARG A 215 4.64 3.05 -7.68
C ARG A 215 3.36 2.88 -6.87
N ARG A 216 2.37 3.76 -7.09
CA ARG A 216 1.04 3.69 -6.47
C ARG A 216 0.28 2.43 -6.88
N ALA A 217 0.46 1.98 -8.12
CA ALA A 217 -0.22 0.79 -8.63
C ALA A 217 0.40 -0.55 -8.18
N SER A 218 1.56 -0.50 -7.51
CA SER A 218 2.29 -1.68 -7.06
C SER A 218 1.48 -2.51 -6.04
N LYS A 219 1.67 -3.83 -6.06
CA LYS A 219 0.99 -4.76 -5.14
C LYS A 219 1.28 -4.44 -3.67
N TYR A 220 2.55 -4.12 -3.39
CA TYR A 220 3.00 -3.67 -2.08
C TYR A 220 3.35 -2.19 -2.19
N SER A 221 3.02 -1.43 -1.16
CA SER A 221 3.42 -0.04 -1.03
C SER A 221 4.93 0.05 -1.03
N THR A 222 5.40 1.06 -1.73
CA THR A 222 6.81 1.39 -1.85
C THR A 222 7.14 2.72 -1.17
N ASN A 223 6.21 3.19 -0.32
CA ASN A 223 6.37 4.30 0.61
C ASN A 223 6.82 3.75 1.96
N ASP A 224 8.13 3.80 2.20
CA ASP A 224 8.70 3.31 3.46
C ASP A 224 8.91 4.48 4.43
N PHE A 225 8.53 4.26 5.68
CA PHE A 225 8.71 5.18 6.78
C PHE A 225 9.95 4.79 7.57
N PHE A 226 10.68 5.81 8.04
CA PHE A 226 11.97 5.61 8.72
C PHE A 226 11.90 6.10 10.17
N GLY A 227 12.08 5.18 11.11
CA GLY A 227 12.23 5.45 12.54
C GLY A 227 13.71 5.59 12.93
N GLY A 228 14.00 6.29 14.03
CA GLY A 228 15.39 6.53 14.47
C GLY A 228 16.06 7.76 13.85
N VAL A 229 15.38 8.41 12.90
CA VAL A 229 15.88 9.60 12.20
C VAL A 229 14.83 10.70 12.10
N LYS A 230 15.28 11.94 11.92
CA LYS A 230 14.48 13.07 11.47
C LYS A 230 14.86 13.42 10.04
N TYR A 231 13.88 13.76 9.21
CA TYR A 231 14.11 14.12 7.82
C TYR A 231 12.93 14.89 7.21
N GLU A 232 13.17 15.54 6.10
CA GLU A 232 12.13 16.21 5.31
C GLU A 232 12.15 15.66 3.88
N ILE A 233 10.98 15.48 3.28
CA ILE A 233 10.81 15.12 1.87
C ILE A 233 10.43 16.38 1.09
N ASP A 234 11.41 16.99 0.43
CA ASP A 234 11.21 18.20 -0.36
C ASP A 234 10.78 17.85 -1.80
N LEU A 235 9.48 17.98 -2.07
CA LEU A 235 8.92 17.64 -3.38
C LEU A 235 9.24 18.67 -4.46
N THR A 236 9.78 19.85 -4.12
CA THR A 236 10.27 20.79 -5.15
C THR A 236 11.51 20.28 -5.85
N LYS A 237 12.20 19.29 -5.25
CA LYS A 237 13.41 18.69 -5.80
C LYS A 237 13.07 17.49 -6.71
N PRO A 238 13.93 17.21 -7.71
CA PRO A 238 13.79 16.01 -8.52
C PRO A 238 13.99 14.75 -7.67
N TYR A 239 13.44 13.63 -8.14
CA TYR A 239 13.71 12.31 -7.58
C TYR A 239 15.22 12.07 -7.41
N GLY A 240 15.63 11.43 -6.31
CA GLY A 240 17.04 11.22 -5.96
C GLY A 240 17.67 12.37 -5.15
N SER A 241 16.96 13.47 -4.91
CA SER A 241 17.44 14.61 -4.12
C SER A 241 16.41 15.21 -3.17
N ARG A 242 15.35 14.48 -2.82
CA ARG A 242 14.22 14.96 -2.00
C ARG A 242 14.48 14.88 -0.51
N ILE A 243 15.31 13.93 -0.07
CA ILE A 243 15.59 13.73 1.35
C ILE A 243 16.55 14.82 1.83
N THR A 244 16.05 15.65 2.74
CA THR A 244 16.78 16.76 3.34
C THR A 244 16.73 16.67 4.86
N ASN A 245 17.60 17.42 5.54
CA ASN A 245 17.63 17.51 7.00
C ASN A 245 17.75 16.15 7.73
N LEU A 246 18.38 15.15 7.09
CA LEU A 246 18.56 13.81 7.64
C LEU A 246 19.47 13.80 8.88
N ARG A 247 18.90 13.47 10.03
CA ARG A 247 19.54 13.56 11.35
C ARG A 247 19.17 12.36 12.22
N SER A 248 20.08 11.92 13.07
CA SER A 248 19.75 10.91 14.09
C SER A 248 18.87 11.51 15.20
N ILE A 249 17.82 10.81 15.63
CA ILE A 249 17.02 11.25 16.80
C ILE A 249 17.80 11.12 18.12
N ARG A 250 18.79 10.21 18.18
CA ARG A 250 19.56 9.92 19.40
C ARG A 250 20.59 10.99 19.70
N THR A 251 21.33 11.43 18.67
CA THR A 251 22.42 12.39 18.82
C THR A 251 22.06 13.79 18.34
N ASN A 252 20.96 13.94 17.61
CA ASN A 252 20.60 15.16 16.90
C ASN A 252 21.76 15.69 16.04
N LYS A 253 22.57 14.81 15.46
CA LYS A 253 23.61 15.16 14.49
C LYS A 253 23.17 14.77 13.07
N PRO A 254 23.57 15.54 12.04
CA PRO A 254 23.39 15.13 10.65
C PRO A 254 24.03 13.76 10.39
N ILE A 255 23.36 12.92 9.63
CA ILE A 255 23.94 11.67 9.14
C ILE A 255 24.77 11.99 7.90
N LYS A 256 26.06 11.68 7.95
CA LYS A 256 26.99 11.87 6.83
C LYS A 256 27.06 10.60 5.98
N THR A 257 27.44 10.76 4.72
CA THR A 257 27.58 9.68 3.73
C THR A 257 28.36 8.47 4.23
N ASN A 258 29.44 8.68 4.98
CA ASN A 258 30.34 7.61 5.44
C ASN A 258 30.08 7.16 6.88
N ASP A 259 29.06 7.71 7.56
CA ASP A 259 28.71 7.25 8.90
C ASP A 259 28.24 5.79 8.81
N VAL A 260 28.75 4.94 9.70
CA VAL A 260 28.34 3.53 9.79
C VAL A 260 27.26 3.41 10.86
N MET A 261 26.17 2.71 10.53
CA MET A 261 25.05 2.48 11.44
C MET A 261 24.34 1.17 11.15
N THR A 262 23.33 0.87 11.94
CA THR A 262 22.47 -0.31 11.79
C THR A 262 21.07 0.05 11.30
N LEU A 263 20.58 -0.70 10.31
CA LEU A 263 19.24 -0.55 9.73
C LEU A 263 18.43 -1.82 9.95
N GLY A 264 17.36 -1.72 10.73
CA GLY A 264 16.39 -2.81 10.96
C GLY A 264 15.21 -2.73 10.00
N MET A 265 15.02 -3.74 9.16
CA MET A 265 13.93 -3.78 8.18
C MET A 265 13.57 -5.22 7.80
N ASN A 266 12.47 -5.40 7.09
CA ASN A 266 12.13 -6.72 6.56
C ASN A 266 13.10 -7.14 5.43
N ALA A 267 13.60 -8.37 5.47
CA ALA A 267 14.61 -8.87 4.52
C ALA A 267 14.09 -8.94 3.08
N TYR A 268 12.81 -9.26 2.88
CA TYR A 268 12.21 -9.26 1.53
C TYR A 268 12.28 -7.87 0.87
N ARG A 269 12.16 -6.79 1.65
CA ARG A 269 12.38 -5.43 1.13
C ARG A 269 13.85 -5.20 0.78
N MET A 270 14.77 -5.63 1.63
CA MET A 270 16.21 -5.51 1.36
C MET A 270 16.62 -6.25 0.08
N GLU A 271 16.16 -7.48 -0.10
CA GLU A 271 16.38 -8.27 -1.33
C GLU A 271 15.86 -7.54 -2.57
N ALA A 272 14.65 -6.97 -2.51
CA ALA A 272 14.09 -6.19 -3.61
C ALA A 272 14.91 -4.92 -3.93
N LEU A 273 15.52 -4.28 -2.93
CA LEU A 273 16.38 -3.12 -3.13
C LEU A 273 17.75 -3.50 -3.74
N GLN A 274 18.28 -4.68 -3.43
CA GLN A 274 19.55 -5.20 -3.95
C GLN A 274 19.42 -5.83 -5.35
N ALA A 275 18.21 -6.25 -5.72
CA ALA A 275 17.92 -6.83 -7.02
C ALA A 275 18.14 -5.83 -8.17
N LYS A 276 18.22 -6.36 -9.41
CA LYS A 276 18.36 -5.55 -10.62
C LYS A 276 17.22 -4.52 -10.74
N GLY A 277 17.56 -3.24 -10.94
CA GLY A 277 16.65 -2.11 -10.95
C GLY A 277 16.29 -1.57 -9.56
N GLY A 278 16.82 -2.15 -8.49
CA GLY A 278 16.65 -1.68 -7.10
C GLY A 278 17.59 -0.54 -6.75
N ALA A 279 17.26 0.22 -5.69
CA ALA A 279 18.04 1.40 -5.27
C ALA A 279 19.47 1.06 -4.78
N LEU A 280 19.65 -0.18 -4.34
CA LEU A 280 20.88 -0.71 -3.77
C LEU A 280 21.44 -1.84 -4.66
N GLU A 281 21.12 -1.82 -5.96
CA GLU A 281 21.49 -2.86 -6.92
C GLU A 281 22.97 -3.25 -6.78
N GLY A 282 23.22 -4.55 -6.65
CA GLY A 282 24.56 -5.14 -6.57
C GLY A 282 25.32 -4.90 -5.26
N ARG A 283 24.81 -4.07 -4.33
CA ARG A 283 25.42 -3.89 -3.00
C ARG A 283 25.19 -5.13 -2.15
N LYS A 284 26.08 -5.38 -1.20
CA LYS A 284 25.97 -6.45 -0.20
C LYS A 284 26.06 -5.84 1.19
N PHE A 285 25.22 -6.34 2.09
CA PHE A 285 25.14 -5.85 3.46
C PHE A 285 25.40 -7.00 4.43
N GLU A 286 26.18 -6.72 5.47
CA GLU A 286 26.37 -7.63 6.59
C GLU A 286 25.07 -7.68 7.40
N GLN A 287 24.44 -8.85 7.44
CA GLN A 287 23.31 -9.12 8.33
C GLN A 287 23.85 -9.39 9.74
N ILE A 288 23.50 -8.53 10.69
CA ILE A 288 23.96 -8.61 12.08
C ILE A 288 23.01 -9.47 12.92
N TRP A 289 21.71 -9.36 12.67
CA TRP A 289 20.69 -9.99 13.50
C TRP A 289 19.37 -10.15 12.75
N SER A 290 18.54 -11.10 13.16
CA SER A 290 17.14 -11.16 12.75
C SER A 290 16.25 -11.57 13.91
N SER A 291 15.07 -10.95 14.02
CA SER A 291 14.10 -11.29 15.06
C SER A 291 13.58 -12.72 14.97
N LYS A 292 13.73 -13.37 13.82
CA LYS A 292 13.33 -14.76 13.60
C LYS A 292 14.37 -15.81 13.99
N GLN A 293 15.59 -15.41 14.35
CA GLN A 293 16.59 -16.37 14.83
C GLN A 293 16.03 -17.16 16.03
N GLU A 294 16.38 -18.44 16.13
CA GLU A 294 15.88 -19.33 17.20
C GLU A 294 16.26 -18.83 18.59
N ASN A 295 17.44 -18.24 18.74
CA ASN A 295 17.90 -17.62 19.99
C ASN A 295 17.33 -16.21 20.23
N ALA A 296 16.45 -15.72 19.35
CA ALA A 296 15.71 -14.46 19.51
C ALA A 296 14.23 -14.74 19.80
N PHE A 297 13.36 -14.71 18.78
CA PHE A 297 11.91 -14.91 18.94
C PHE A 297 11.34 -16.01 18.01
N GLY A 298 12.20 -16.68 17.22
CA GLY A 298 11.81 -17.74 16.28
C GLY A 298 10.92 -17.27 15.12
N GLU A 299 10.62 -18.18 14.20
CA GLU A 299 9.91 -17.87 12.94
C GLU A 299 8.54 -17.18 13.14
N THR A 300 7.80 -17.61 14.15
CA THR A 300 6.47 -17.05 14.42
C THR A 300 6.56 -15.82 15.32
N GLY A 301 7.22 -15.92 16.47
CA GLY A 301 7.31 -14.84 17.46
C GLY A 301 8.08 -13.62 16.94
N GLY A 302 9.05 -13.83 16.05
CA GLY A 302 9.90 -12.80 15.46
C GLY A 302 9.24 -11.94 14.38
N THR A 303 7.99 -12.19 14.01
CA THR A 303 7.28 -11.31 13.07
C THR A 303 6.93 -9.97 13.73
N ILE A 304 6.99 -8.86 13.00
CA ILE A 304 6.64 -7.51 13.44
C ILE A 304 5.23 -7.47 14.05
N ARG A 305 4.28 -8.25 13.52
CA ARG A 305 2.94 -8.39 14.09
C ARG A 305 2.96 -8.98 15.50
N ASN A 306 3.68 -10.09 15.69
CA ASN A 306 3.76 -10.74 17.00
C ASN A 306 4.60 -9.93 17.97
N LEU A 307 5.71 -9.34 17.52
CA LEU A 307 6.48 -8.40 18.32
C LEU A 307 5.66 -7.18 18.75
N ALA A 308 4.80 -6.64 17.89
CA ALA A 308 3.89 -5.55 18.25
C ALA A 308 2.88 -5.98 19.33
N ILE A 309 2.34 -7.20 19.24
CA ILE A 309 1.45 -7.78 20.26
C ILE A 309 2.20 -7.97 21.58
N THR A 310 3.39 -8.58 21.55
CA THR A 310 4.25 -8.79 22.71
C THR A 310 4.64 -7.46 23.35
N TYR A 311 5.00 -6.46 22.55
CA TYR A 311 5.34 -5.12 23.02
C TYR A 311 4.18 -4.46 23.76
N LEU A 312 2.97 -4.55 23.20
CA LEU A 312 1.76 -4.02 23.84
C LEU A 312 1.46 -4.72 25.17
N LYS A 313 1.60 -6.05 25.23
CA LYS A 313 1.32 -6.83 26.44
C LYS A 313 2.38 -6.66 27.52
N GLU A 314 3.65 -6.84 27.17
CA GLU A 314 4.75 -7.03 28.12
C GLU A 314 5.52 -5.73 28.39
N VAL A 315 5.67 -4.86 27.39
CA VAL A 315 6.44 -3.61 27.52
C VAL A 315 5.54 -2.44 27.90
N LYS A 316 4.33 -2.39 27.33
CA LYS A 316 3.33 -1.36 27.64
C LYS A 316 2.29 -1.80 28.68
N ASN A 317 2.43 -3.00 29.25
CA ASN A 317 1.53 -3.54 30.29
C ASN A 317 0.04 -3.46 29.90
N GLY A 318 -0.28 -3.76 28.63
CA GLY A 318 -1.65 -3.77 28.12
C GLY A 318 -2.31 -2.39 27.95
N VAL A 319 -1.58 -1.28 28.11
CA VAL A 319 -2.12 0.06 27.87
C VAL A 319 -1.17 0.88 27.01
N TYR A 320 -1.64 1.33 25.85
CA TYR A 320 -0.85 2.14 24.93
C TYR A 320 -1.43 3.56 24.83
N THR A 321 -0.59 4.55 25.07
CA THR A 321 -0.90 5.97 24.84
C THR A 321 0.14 6.50 23.84
N PRO A 322 -0.28 6.83 22.61
CA PRO A 322 0.64 7.21 21.54
C PRO A 322 1.18 8.62 21.76
N LYS A 323 2.39 8.86 21.24
CA LYS A 323 2.99 10.20 21.13
C LYS A 323 3.17 10.54 19.65
N VAL A 324 2.97 11.80 19.30
CA VAL A 324 3.33 12.30 17.96
C VAL A 324 4.76 12.77 18.01
N MET A 325 5.63 12.20 17.18
CA MET A 325 7.06 12.47 17.27
C MET A 325 7.53 13.65 16.42
N HIS A 326 6.82 13.97 15.32
CA HIS A 326 7.19 15.02 14.37
C HIS A 326 8.62 14.84 13.83
N ASN A 327 9.01 13.59 13.58
CA ASN A 327 10.30 13.22 13.02
C ASN A 327 10.38 13.51 11.52
N TRP A 328 9.26 13.48 10.79
CA TRP A 328 9.30 13.75 9.35
C TRP A 328 8.08 14.50 8.82
N LYS A 329 8.28 15.17 7.69
CA LYS A 329 7.21 15.87 6.96
C LYS A 329 7.53 15.99 5.48
N ILE A 330 6.48 16.19 4.70
CA ILE A 330 6.57 16.56 3.28
C ILE A 330 6.57 18.08 3.16
N THR A 331 7.45 18.63 2.34
CA THR A 331 7.51 20.05 2.01
C THR A 331 7.40 20.27 0.50
N GLY A 332 7.15 21.52 0.09
CA GLY A 332 7.07 21.87 -1.33
C GLY A 332 5.67 21.82 -1.96
N VAL A 333 4.63 21.53 -1.17
CA VAL A 333 3.22 21.60 -1.58
C VAL A 333 2.47 22.56 -0.66
N ASN A 334 1.62 23.44 -1.22
CA ASN A 334 0.95 24.48 -0.44
C ASN A 334 -0.38 24.00 0.15
N THR A 335 -0.30 23.14 1.16
CA THR A 335 -1.45 22.55 1.87
C THR A 335 -2.14 23.50 2.86
N HIS A 336 -1.71 24.76 2.97
CA HIS A 336 -2.31 25.73 3.91
C HIS A 336 -3.02 26.90 3.20
N SER A 337 -2.96 26.93 1.87
CA SER A 337 -3.56 27.98 1.05
C SER A 337 -5.09 28.00 1.11
N ALA A 338 -5.68 29.14 0.75
CA ALA A 338 -7.13 29.25 0.60
C ALA A 338 -7.66 28.34 -0.54
N GLU A 339 -6.86 28.15 -1.58
CA GLU A 339 -7.13 27.23 -2.67
C GLU A 339 -7.11 25.78 -2.21
N HIS A 340 -6.15 25.36 -1.37
CA HIS A 340 -6.16 24.04 -0.76
C HIS A 340 -7.45 23.81 0.03
N LYS A 341 -7.84 24.75 0.90
CA LYS A 341 -9.10 24.66 1.67
C LYS A 341 -10.33 24.52 0.77
N ALA A 342 -10.36 25.24 -0.36
CA ALA A 342 -11.44 25.11 -1.34
C ALA A 342 -11.44 23.75 -2.03
N VAL A 343 -10.27 23.20 -2.35
CA VAL A 343 -10.13 21.84 -2.90
C VAL A 343 -10.61 20.79 -1.89
N VAL A 344 -10.20 20.88 -0.62
CA VAL A 344 -10.66 20.01 0.47
C VAL A 344 -12.19 20.00 0.54
N ASP A 345 -12.81 21.18 0.61
CA ASP A 345 -14.26 21.34 0.69
C ASP A 345 -14.98 20.71 -0.52
N LEU A 346 -14.54 21.03 -1.74
CA LEU A 346 -15.19 20.54 -2.96
C LEU A 346 -15.02 19.03 -3.15
N VAL A 347 -13.87 18.47 -2.81
CA VAL A 347 -13.64 17.01 -2.89
C VAL A 347 -14.49 16.27 -1.87
N ASN A 348 -14.50 16.75 -0.62
CA ASN A 348 -15.26 16.09 0.45
C ASN A 348 -16.78 16.16 0.22
N LYS A 349 -17.27 17.18 -0.50
CA LYS A 349 -18.66 17.30 -0.98
C LYS A 349 -18.96 16.47 -2.25
N GLY A 350 -17.97 15.79 -2.83
CA GLY A 350 -18.13 14.99 -4.06
C GLY A 350 -18.30 15.82 -5.34
N ILE A 351 -18.04 17.13 -5.28
CA ILE A 351 -18.14 18.04 -6.42
C ILE A 351 -16.89 17.91 -7.28
N LEU A 352 -15.71 18.00 -6.66
CA LEU A 352 -14.42 17.85 -7.32
C LEU A 352 -13.89 16.42 -7.13
N GLU A 353 -13.35 15.82 -8.18
CA GLU A 353 -12.69 14.52 -8.11
C GLU A 353 -11.17 14.70 -8.04
N ILE A 354 -10.51 13.87 -7.23
CA ILE A 354 -9.05 13.76 -7.25
C ILE A 354 -8.60 12.94 -8.47
N PRO A 355 -7.43 13.24 -9.07
CA PRO A 355 -6.91 12.46 -10.20
C PRO A 355 -6.75 10.98 -9.82
N LYS A 356 -7.17 10.06 -10.69
CA LYS A 356 -7.15 8.61 -10.45
C LYS A 356 -6.63 7.87 -11.68
N THR A 357 -6.20 6.62 -11.52
CA THR A 357 -5.89 5.73 -12.64
C THR A 357 -7.12 5.50 -13.52
N GLU A 358 -6.90 5.07 -14.77
CA GLU A 358 -7.97 4.88 -15.76
C GLU A 358 -9.03 3.86 -15.29
N ASP A 359 -8.60 2.85 -14.53
CA ASP A 359 -9.47 1.86 -13.88
C ASP A 359 -10.15 2.37 -12.59
N GLY A 360 -9.84 3.59 -12.16
CA GLY A 360 -10.33 4.23 -10.94
C GLY A 360 -9.81 3.60 -9.64
N LYS A 361 -8.94 2.59 -9.71
CA LYS A 361 -8.50 1.80 -8.56
C LYS A 361 -7.58 2.58 -7.63
N TYR A 362 -6.66 3.37 -8.20
CA TYR A 362 -5.67 4.10 -7.44
C TYR A 362 -5.91 5.60 -7.55
N THR A 363 -5.99 6.25 -6.40
CA THR A 363 -6.29 7.67 -6.28
C THR A 363 -5.03 8.52 -6.16
N ASN A 364 -5.20 9.80 -6.48
CA ASN A 364 -4.28 10.90 -6.29
C ASN A 364 -2.94 10.74 -7.02
N ILE A 365 -3.00 10.25 -8.27
CA ILE A 365 -1.82 10.01 -9.13
C ILE A 365 -1.24 11.29 -9.74
N ALA A 366 -1.88 12.44 -9.52
CA ALA A 366 -1.41 13.76 -9.91
C ALA A 366 -1.92 14.79 -8.89
N SER A 367 -1.16 15.87 -8.70
CA SER A 367 -1.55 16.96 -7.83
C SER A 367 -2.67 17.79 -8.49
N ILE A 368 -3.59 18.30 -7.68
CA ILE A 368 -4.47 19.38 -8.11
C ILE A 368 -3.63 20.67 -8.13
N ASN A 369 -3.45 21.24 -9.32
CA ASN A 369 -2.73 22.48 -9.51
C ASN A 369 -3.69 23.66 -9.72
N THR A 370 -3.47 24.72 -8.96
CA THR A 370 -4.32 25.91 -8.93
C THR A 370 -4.00 26.93 -10.02
N LYS A 371 -2.82 26.83 -10.63
CA LYS A 371 -2.39 27.69 -11.75
C LYS A 371 -2.77 27.12 -13.11
N ASP A 372 -3.11 25.83 -13.18
CA ASP A 372 -3.63 25.22 -14.40
C ASP A 372 -4.90 25.96 -14.87
N SER A 373 -5.02 26.06 -16.20
CA SER A 373 -6.21 26.62 -16.84
C SER A 373 -7.44 25.77 -16.52
N ILE A 374 -8.59 26.43 -16.35
CA ILE A 374 -9.90 25.75 -16.22
C ILE A 374 -10.65 25.90 -17.55
N THR A 375 -11.20 24.81 -18.09
CA THR A 375 -12.00 24.87 -19.32
C THR A 375 -13.45 25.26 -19.04
N LYS A 376 -14.17 25.69 -20.08
CA LYS A 376 -15.61 26.00 -19.95
C LYS A 376 -16.40 24.75 -19.57
N GLU A 377 -16.01 23.60 -20.11
CA GLU A 377 -16.63 22.30 -19.84
C GLU A 377 -16.42 21.90 -18.38
N GLU A 378 -15.21 22.08 -17.83
CA GLU A 378 -14.94 21.85 -16.41
C GLU A 378 -15.77 22.79 -15.52
N ILE A 379 -15.87 24.08 -15.87
CA ILE A 379 -16.70 25.05 -15.14
C ILE A 379 -18.16 24.59 -15.12
N VAL A 380 -18.72 24.22 -16.29
CA VAL A 380 -20.11 23.79 -16.42
C VAL A 380 -20.36 22.52 -15.59
N ALA A 381 -19.52 21.49 -15.77
CA ALA A 381 -19.69 20.20 -15.08
C ALA A 381 -19.63 20.34 -13.56
N LEU A 382 -18.65 21.07 -13.03
CA LEU A 382 -18.49 21.27 -11.59
C LEU A 382 -19.57 22.19 -11.00
N SER A 383 -20.01 23.21 -11.75
CA SER A 383 -21.12 24.08 -11.32
C SER A 383 -22.45 23.33 -11.29
N GLN A 384 -22.70 22.42 -12.26
CA GLN A 384 -23.87 21.55 -12.26
C GLN A 384 -23.88 20.61 -11.04
N LYS A 385 -22.77 19.92 -10.76
CA LYS A 385 -22.61 19.09 -9.54
C LYS A 385 -22.88 19.89 -8.25
N ALA A 386 -22.56 21.18 -8.26
CA ALA A 386 -22.77 22.09 -7.15
C ALA A 386 -24.15 22.78 -7.11
N ASN A 387 -25.02 22.55 -8.09
CA ASN A 387 -26.29 23.27 -8.29
C ASN A 387 -26.13 24.81 -8.38
N ILE A 388 -25.11 25.26 -9.12
CA ILE A 388 -24.75 26.67 -9.27
C ILE A 388 -24.78 27.07 -10.75
N ASN A 389 -25.24 28.29 -11.07
CA ASN A 389 -25.24 28.80 -12.45
C ASN A 389 -23.79 29.07 -12.94
N PRO A 390 -23.30 28.39 -14.00
CA PRO A 390 -21.92 28.53 -14.48
C PRO A 390 -21.61 29.93 -15.06
N ASN A 391 -22.62 30.70 -15.48
CA ASN A 391 -22.42 32.01 -16.11
C ASN A 391 -21.73 33.03 -15.20
N GLN A 392 -21.80 32.85 -13.87
CA GLN A 392 -21.10 33.70 -12.90
C GLN A 392 -19.57 33.51 -12.92
N PHE A 393 -19.10 32.44 -13.56
CA PHE A 393 -17.68 32.08 -13.64
C PHE A 393 -17.08 32.29 -15.03
N LYS A 394 -17.82 32.88 -15.98
CA LYS A 394 -17.45 33.00 -17.41
C LYS A 394 -16.13 33.72 -17.70
N HIS A 395 -15.62 34.50 -16.75
CA HIS A 395 -14.37 35.27 -16.87
C HIS A 395 -13.19 34.62 -16.14
N ILE A 396 -13.41 33.51 -15.43
CA ILE A 396 -12.36 32.84 -14.66
C ILE A 396 -11.47 32.02 -15.59
N LYS A 397 -10.16 32.12 -15.38
CA LYS A 397 -9.15 31.46 -16.23
C LYS A 397 -8.40 30.32 -15.55
N THR A 398 -8.32 30.31 -14.22
CA THR A 398 -7.53 29.31 -13.47
C THR A 398 -8.39 28.45 -12.56
N LYS A 399 -7.93 27.21 -12.34
CA LYS A 399 -8.56 26.27 -11.40
C LYS A 399 -8.64 26.84 -9.99
N GLY A 400 -7.58 27.50 -9.51
CA GLY A 400 -7.54 28.08 -8.16
C GLY A 400 -8.59 29.16 -7.92
N GLU A 401 -8.76 30.09 -8.86
CA GLU A 401 -9.79 31.12 -8.73
C GLU A 401 -11.20 30.51 -8.79
N PHE A 402 -11.40 29.56 -9.71
CA PHE A 402 -12.68 28.87 -9.88
C PHE A 402 -13.07 28.08 -8.62
N TYR A 403 -12.19 27.23 -8.10
CA TYR A 403 -12.46 26.40 -6.93
C TYR A 403 -12.75 27.24 -5.69
N LYS A 404 -12.01 28.34 -5.46
CA LYS A 404 -12.29 29.26 -4.35
C LYS A 404 -13.68 29.89 -4.44
N LYS A 405 -14.08 30.36 -5.63
CA LYS A 405 -15.40 30.98 -5.81
C LYS A 405 -16.52 29.94 -5.73
N LEU A 406 -16.33 28.77 -6.35
CA LEU A 406 -17.29 27.67 -6.31
C LEU A 406 -17.52 27.18 -4.88
N SER A 407 -16.46 26.89 -4.12
CA SER A 407 -16.55 26.44 -2.73
C SER A 407 -17.31 27.44 -1.83
N LYS A 408 -17.09 28.75 -2.02
CA LYS A 408 -17.83 29.79 -1.29
C LYS A 408 -19.32 29.87 -1.67
N SER A 409 -19.65 29.62 -2.93
CA SER A 409 -21.03 29.66 -3.44
C SER A 409 -21.84 28.41 -3.07
N VAL A 410 -21.18 27.29 -2.78
CA VAL A 410 -21.85 26.09 -2.27
C VAL A 410 -22.31 26.37 -0.84
N LYS A 411 -23.63 26.40 -0.62
CA LYS A 411 -24.21 26.57 0.73
C LYS A 411 -23.56 25.54 1.67
N LYS A 412 -23.21 25.97 2.88
CA LYS A 412 -22.92 25.04 3.97
C LYS A 412 -24.22 24.24 4.19
N ILE A 413 -24.23 22.97 3.80
CA ILE A 413 -25.29 22.02 4.13
C ILE A 413 -25.18 21.71 5.61
#